data_AF-A0A542ZEA3-F1
#
_entry.id   AF-A0A542ZEA3-F1
#
_cell.length_a   1.000
_cell.length_b   1.000
_cell.length_c   1.000
_cell.angle_alpha   90.00
_cell.angle_beta   90.00
_cell.angle_gamma   90.00
#
_symmetry.space_group_name_H-M   'P 1'
#
loop_
_entity.id
_entity.type
_entity.pdbx_description
1 polymer ?
#
loop_
_entity_poly.entity_id
_entity_poly.type
_entity_poly.pdbx_seq_one_letter_code
_entity_poly.pdbx_strand_id
1 'polypeptide(L)'
;MRTLPAKSLTASLLAGSLAFAQLACAPASIAASPSGSAASFQVSYVDQGQIWVSTLDGKQKRAISGAAPSGRQWTEQTQSDDGWIFGVARKSGYSGAAAPTKLWKPGGDVAAESTLGYDFNMPSAAVPIDLALTTGAKQVAYTYSYLAYSYPVSSLYQGTWVTNTSNTSITPINISNLLGTSVMGSRLLGVDSNADDAMYQEPTGVFSPNFAPWFNLPGMTDLDVSADGKTVALTFETDASTHTKALGLIKATGLGGTITADCVVPTAGDVSDFNVSPDGSWISWVDTRGLLVGRTPISPATSCDIISPVLISKTGTYPAIGSTQLATSPGGSSAKPKPKPLPSAWIAKWPKKSSQPKVGKLIKVGKPAFSKAGKKAQLKVSYRWYAAGKAIKGATKQKLRITKKLRKKKITVKVTVSKAGYASKSKTIKFGKVR
;
A
#
# COMPACT_ATOMS: atom_id res chain seq x y z
N MET A 1 -30.29 -2.66 -27.74
CA MET A 1 -31.07 -2.97 -26.52
C MET A 1 -31.32 -4.48 -26.46
N ARG A 2 -30.48 -5.20 -25.73
CA ARG A 2 -30.74 -6.55 -25.19
C ARG A 2 -30.05 -6.58 -23.84
N THR A 3 -30.84 -6.50 -22.77
CA THR A 3 -30.40 -6.72 -21.39
C THR A 3 -30.07 -8.20 -21.24
N LEU A 4 -28.81 -8.53 -21.01
CA LEU A 4 -28.39 -9.90 -20.67
C LEU A 4 -28.77 -10.19 -19.20
N PRO A 5 -29.45 -11.30 -18.90
CA PRO A 5 -29.73 -11.67 -17.52
C PRO A 5 -28.45 -12.16 -16.83
N ALA A 6 -28.10 -11.53 -15.70
CA ALA A 6 -26.94 -11.83 -14.86
C ALA A 6 -27.10 -13.13 -14.07
N LYS A 7 -27.06 -14.30 -14.73
CA LYS A 7 -27.16 -15.59 -14.02
C LYS A 7 -26.09 -16.65 -14.32
N SER A 8 -25.13 -16.42 -15.21
CA SER A 8 -23.91 -17.24 -15.31
C SER A 8 -22.93 -16.65 -16.32
N LEU A 9 -21.62 -16.72 -16.05
CA LEU A 9 -20.56 -16.34 -16.99
C LEU A 9 -20.25 -17.45 -18.03
N THR A 10 -20.98 -18.57 -18.02
CA THR A 10 -20.62 -19.79 -18.77
C THR A 10 -20.91 -19.80 -20.28
N ALA A 11 -21.35 -18.71 -20.90
CA ALA A 11 -21.55 -18.67 -22.34
C ALA A 11 -20.27 -18.27 -23.12
N SER A 12 -19.18 -19.01 -22.93
CA SER A 12 -18.06 -19.12 -23.91
C SER A 12 -16.92 -20.09 -23.52
N LEU A 13 -16.95 -20.71 -22.34
CA LEU A 13 -15.92 -21.65 -21.91
C LEU A 13 -16.28 -23.10 -22.27
N LEU A 14 -16.30 -23.46 -23.56
CA LEU A 14 -16.50 -24.85 -24.00
C LEU A 14 -15.63 -25.20 -25.21
N ALA A 15 -14.50 -25.83 -24.94
CA ALA A 15 -13.91 -26.84 -25.83
C ALA A 15 -13.11 -27.84 -24.99
N GLY A 16 -13.57 -29.09 -24.94
CA GLY A 16 -12.82 -30.21 -24.33
C GLY A 16 -13.66 -31.19 -23.52
N SER A 17 -14.62 -31.87 -24.16
CA SER A 17 -15.38 -32.99 -23.60
C SER A 17 -14.52 -34.24 -23.39
N LEU A 18 -14.54 -34.82 -22.19
CA LEU A 18 -14.21 -36.24 -21.94
C LEU A 18 -15.06 -36.76 -20.77
N ALA A 19 -15.74 -37.88 -21.02
CA ALA A 19 -16.73 -38.51 -20.15
C ALA A 19 -16.10 -39.13 -18.89
N PHE A 20 -16.82 -39.09 -17.76
CA PHE A 20 -16.48 -39.85 -16.56
C PHE A 20 -17.60 -40.83 -16.17
N ALA A 21 -17.21 -42.09 -15.98
CA ALA A 21 -18.01 -43.16 -15.42
C ALA A 21 -18.22 -42.94 -13.90
N GLN A 22 -19.44 -43.23 -13.43
CA GLN A 22 -19.78 -43.25 -12.01
C GLN A 22 -19.06 -44.42 -11.31
N LEU A 23 -18.37 -44.13 -10.21
CA LEU A 23 -17.99 -45.14 -9.22
C LEU A 23 -18.51 -44.74 -7.83
N ALA A 24 -19.09 -45.72 -7.15
CA ALA A 24 -19.90 -45.61 -5.95
C ALA A 24 -19.11 -45.25 -4.67
N CYS A 25 -19.85 -44.65 -3.74
CA CYS A 25 -19.44 -44.18 -2.43
C CYS A 25 -19.11 -45.32 -1.45
N ALA A 26 -18.03 -45.18 -0.67
CA ALA A 26 -17.81 -45.90 0.58
C ALA A 26 -17.56 -44.88 1.71
N PRO A 27 -18.10 -45.06 2.94
CA PRO A 27 -17.98 -44.09 4.00
C PRO A 27 -16.58 -44.17 4.64
N ALA A 28 -15.79 -43.10 4.53
CA ALA A 28 -14.54 -42.95 5.25
C ALA A 28 -14.79 -42.35 6.64
N SER A 29 -14.34 -43.07 7.67
CA SER A 29 -14.35 -42.67 9.07
C SER A 29 -13.63 -41.33 9.27
N ILE A 30 -14.28 -40.40 9.98
CA ILE A 30 -13.75 -39.07 10.31
C ILE A 30 -12.60 -39.24 11.31
N ALA A 31 -11.36 -39.19 10.82
CA ALA A 31 -10.21 -38.92 11.66
C ALA A 31 -10.19 -37.42 11.99
N ALA A 32 -10.32 -37.09 13.27
CA ALA A 32 -10.21 -35.73 13.76
C ALA A 32 -8.84 -35.14 13.37
N SER A 33 -8.86 -34.10 12.53
CA SER A 33 -7.68 -33.34 12.17
C SER A 33 -7.20 -32.52 13.37
N PRO A 34 -5.88 -32.28 13.52
CA PRO A 34 -5.37 -31.49 14.62
C PRO A 34 -5.91 -30.05 14.52
N SER A 35 -6.36 -29.53 15.65
CA SER A 35 -6.85 -28.16 15.82
C SER A 35 -5.74 -27.14 15.55
N GLY A 36 -5.52 -26.83 14.28
CA GLY A 36 -4.81 -25.63 13.85
C GLY A 36 -5.70 -24.42 14.09
N SER A 37 -5.22 -23.44 14.86
CA SER A 37 -5.89 -22.15 15.03
C SER A 37 -6.30 -21.60 13.65
N ALA A 38 -7.59 -21.41 13.40
CA ALA A 38 -8.05 -20.77 12.18
C ALA A 38 -7.30 -19.46 11.98
N ALA A 39 -6.71 -19.27 10.80
CA ALA A 39 -6.04 -18.02 10.46
C ALA A 39 -7.04 -16.87 10.65
N SER A 40 -6.71 -15.94 11.55
CA SER A 40 -7.54 -14.76 11.78
C SER A 40 -7.14 -13.71 10.74
N PHE A 41 -8.07 -13.22 9.92
CA PHE A 41 -7.81 -12.20 8.89
C PHE A 41 -8.25 -10.79 9.33
N GLN A 42 -7.62 -9.77 8.76
CA GLN A 42 -8.04 -8.38 8.84
C GLN A 42 -8.10 -7.80 7.44
N VAL A 43 -8.83 -6.70 7.30
CA VAL A 43 -8.80 -5.85 6.11
C VAL A 43 -8.05 -4.56 6.43
N SER A 44 -7.01 -4.25 5.66
CA SER A 44 -6.41 -2.92 5.63
C SER A 44 -7.03 -2.09 4.51
N TYR A 45 -7.05 -0.77 4.68
CA TYR A 45 -7.67 0.15 3.71
C TYR A 45 -7.19 1.59 3.93
N VAL A 46 -7.36 2.44 2.92
CA VAL A 46 -7.18 3.89 3.02
C VAL A 46 -8.51 4.53 3.43
N ASP A 47 -8.49 5.41 4.42
CA ASP A 47 -9.65 6.22 4.79
C ASP A 47 -9.21 7.58 5.36
N GLN A 48 -9.83 8.65 4.87
CA GLN A 48 -9.54 10.04 5.24
C GLN A 48 -8.04 10.39 5.20
N GLY A 49 -7.32 9.86 4.21
CA GLY A 49 -5.89 10.10 4.01
C GLY A 49 -4.97 9.39 5.01
N GLN A 50 -5.49 8.37 5.69
CA GLN A 50 -4.77 7.48 6.61
C GLN A 50 -4.96 6.02 6.19
N ILE A 51 -4.05 5.13 6.62
CA ILE A 51 -4.22 3.68 6.46
C ILE A 51 -4.75 3.11 7.78
N TRP A 52 -5.80 2.33 7.66
CA TRP A 52 -6.52 1.68 8.73
C TRP A 52 -6.43 0.17 8.58
N VAL A 53 -6.62 -0.53 9.69
CA VAL A 53 -6.93 -1.96 9.73
C VAL A 53 -8.25 -2.17 10.46
N SER A 54 -9.02 -3.17 10.04
CA SER A 54 -10.27 -3.58 10.68
C SER A 54 -10.36 -5.09 10.80
N THR A 55 -10.98 -5.59 11.87
CA THR A 55 -11.56 -6.94 11.85
C THR A 55 -12.58 -7.04 10.71
N LEU A 56 -12.73 -8.24 10.14
CA LEU A 56 -13.65 -8.46 9.01
C LEU A 56 -15.13 -8.23 9.36
N ASP A 57 -15.48 -8.27 10.65
CA ASP A 57 -16.81 -7.91 11.16
C ASP A 57 -17.00 -6.41 11.40
N GLY A 58 -15.99 -5.58 11.12
CA GLY A 58 -16.04 -4.14 11.27
C GLY A 58 -16.08 -3.63 12.72
N LYS A 59 -16.01 -4.49 13.73
CA LYS A 59 -16.16 -4.09 15.15
C LYS A 59 -14.93 -3.42 15.73
N GLN A 60 -13.73 -3.82 15.28
CA GLN A 60 -12.47 -3.24 15.76
C GLN A 60 -11.72 -2.60 14.62
N LYS A 61 -11.42 -1.31 14.75
CA LYS A 61 -10.72 -0.50 13.75
C LYS A 61 -9.59 0.29 14.37
N ARG A 62 -8.48 0.43 13.65
CA ARG A 62 -7.34 1.22 14.11
C ARG A 62 -6.56 1.82 12.95
N ALA A 63 -6.30 3.13 13.00
CA ALA A 63 -5.36 3.78 12.11
C ALA A 63 -3.92 3.35 12.45
N ILE A 64 -3.16 2.88 11.44
CA ILE A 64 -1.76 2.42 11.61
C ILE A 64 -0.74 3.42 11.08
N SER A 65 -1.14 4.30 10.16
CA SER A 65 -0.20 5.21 9.49
C SER A 65 -0.03 6.55 10.20
N GLY A 66 -1.08 7.03 10.86
CA GLY A 66 -1.23 8.45 11.22
C GLY A 66 -1.20 9.38 9.99
N ALA A 67 -1.05 10.68 10.24
CA ALA A 67 -0.96 11.67 9.17
C ALA A 67 0.30 11.46 8.31
N ALA A 68 0.14 11.52 6.98
CA ALA A 68 1.24 11.46 6.05
C ALA A 68 2.16 12.71 6.14
N PRO A 69 3.47 12.56 5.84
CA PRO A 69 4.44 13.64 6.01
C PRO A 69 4.25 14.77 4.99
N SER A 70 4.66 15.98 5.38
CA SER A 70 4.83 17.12 4.46
C SER A 70 3.56 17.54 3.70
N GLY A 71 2.39 17.47 4.36
CA GLY A 71 1.10 17.88 3.79
C GLY A 71 0.57 16.94 2.70
N ARG A 72 1.00 15.67 2.73
CA ARG A 72 0.49 14.57 1.90
C ARG A 72 -0.64 13.84 2.60
N GLN A 73 -1.28 12.94 1.87
CA GLN A 73 -2.23 11.95 2.38
C GLN A 73 -1.78 10.57 1.92
N TRP A 74 -2.08 9.53 2.72
CA TRP A 74 -2.01 8.16 2.24
C TRP A 74 -3.13 7.96 1.24
N THR A 75 -2.80 7.48 0.04
CA THR A 75 -3.72 7.44 -1.10
C THR A 75 -3.90 6.02 -1.62
N GLU A 76 -2.86 5.19 -1.57
CA GLU A 76 -2.90 3.79 -1.98
C GLU A 76 -2.27 2.92 -0.88
N GLN A 77 -2.75 1.68 -0.77
CA GLN A 77 -2.19 0.68 0.12
C GLN A 77 -2.45 -0.74 -0.40
N THR A 78 -1.70 -1.71 0.11
CA THR A 78 -1.94 -3.14 -0.09
C THR A 78 -1.43 -3.94 1.11
N GLN A 79 -1.90 -5.17 1.26
CA GLN A 79 -1.50 -6.09 2.32
C GLN A 79 -1.03 -7.42 1.72
N SER A 80 0.05 -7.98 2.25
CA SER A 80 0.52 -9.32 1.87
C SER A 80 -0.25 -10.40 2.63
N ASP A 81 -0.18 -11.64 2.13
CA ASP A 81 -0.81 -12.80 2.76
C ASP A 81 -0.40 -13.00 4.24
N ASP A 82 0.86 -12.75 4.56
CA ASP A 82 1.42 -12.85 5.90
C ASP A 82 1.24 -11.57 6.75
N GLY A 83 0.48 -10.60 6.24
CA GLY A 83 -0.09 -9.49 7.00
C GLY A 83 0.71 -8.19 6.95
N TRP A 84 1.79 -8.10 6.18
CA TRP A 84 2.53 -6.85 6.02
C TRP A 84 1.71 -5.86 5.23
N ILE A 85 1.85 -4.58 5.54
CA ILE A 85 1.11 -3.52 4.85
C ILE A 85 2.10 -2.58 4.20
N PHE A 86 1.87 -2.26 2.93
CA PHE A 86 2.62 -1.26 2.19
C PHE A 86 1.70 -0.11 1.81
N GLY A 87 2.20 1.12 1.94
CA GLY A 87 1.40 2.31 1.66
C GLY A 87 2.20 3.36 0.91
N VAL A 88 1.48 4.12 0.10
CA VAL A 88 2.00 5.22 -0.71
C VAL A 88 1.29 6.50 -0.31
N ALA A 89 2.07 7.55 -0.05
CA ALA A 89 1.56 8.86 0.30
C ALA A 89 1.80 9.87 -0.83
N ARG A 90 0.74 10.52 -1.30
CA ARG A 90 0.79 11.50 -2.38
C ARG A 90 0.28 12.86 -1.96
N LYS A 91 0.58 13.85 -2.79
CA LYS A 91 0.00 15.19 -2.71
C LYS A 91 -0.82 15.39 -3.97
N SER A 92 -2.10 15.73 -3.83
CA SER A 92 -2.96 16.03 -4.98
C SER A 92 -2.33 17.09 -5.88
N GLY A 93 -2.38 16.86 -7.20
CA GLY A 93 -1.77 17.72 -8.22
C GLY A 93 -0.25 17.59 -8.39
N TYR A 94 0.40 16.59 -7.78
CA TYR A 94 1.83 16.30 -7.98
C TYR A 94 2.02 14.94 -8.67
N SER A 95 3.10 14.80 -9.44
CA SER A 95 3.45 13.55 -10.09
C SER A 95 3.71 12.42 -9.07
N GLY A 96 3.55 11.17 -9.50
CA GLY A 96 3.78 9.98 -8.67
C GLY A 96 5.26 9.74 -8.34
N ALA A 97 6.18 10.43 -9.01
CA ALA A 97 7.62 10.25 -8.83
C ALA A 97 8.04 10.45 -7.39
N ALA A 98 8.78 9.47 -6.87
CA ALA A 98 9.34 9.49 -5.53
C ALA A 98 8.30 9.77 -4.42
N ALA A 99 7.05 9.34 -4.61
CA ALA A 99 6.01 9.41 -3.60
C ALA A 99 6.48 8.70 -2.31
N PRO A 100 6.45 9.32 -1.12
CA PRO A 100 6.87 8.65 0.11
C PRO A 100 6.12 7.34 0.34
N THR A 101 6.86 6.28 0.65
CA THR A 101 6.31 4.96 0.95
C THR A 101 6.63 4.56 2.37
N LYS A 102 5.81 3.67 2.91
CA LYS A 102 6.07 3.06 4.20
C LYS A 102 5.61 1.62 4.20
N LEU A 103 6.41 0.79 4.87
CA LEU A 103 6.13 -0.61 5.11
C LEU A 103 5.89 -0.83 6.60
N TRP A 104 4.79 -1.49 6.94
CA TRP A 104 4.43 -1.90 8.28
C TRP A 104 4.48 -3.43 8.39
N LYS A 105 4.98 -3.91 9.53
CA LYS A 105 4.89 -5.31 9.93
C LYS A 105 3.43 -5.68 10.22
N PRO A 106 3.09 -6.98 10.26
CA PRO A 106 1.74 -7.45 10.62
C PRO A 106 1.20 -6.89 11.95
N GLY A 107 2.08 -6.62 12.93
CA GLY A 107 1.71 -5.99 14.21
C GLY A 107 1.43 -4.47 14.14
N GLY A 108 1.69 -3.82 13.00
CA GLY A 108 1.53 -2.38 12.79
C GLY A 108 2.78 -1.55 13.08
N ASP A 109 3.92 -2.17 13.42
CA ASP A 109 5.19 -1.47 13.59
C ASP A 109 5.77 -1.08 12.23
N VAL A 110 6.34 0.13 12.14
CA VAL A 110 7.03 0.59 10.93
C VAL A 110 8.31 -0.23 10.73
N ALA A 111 8.41 -0.90 9.59
CA ALA A 111 9.58 -1.67 9.18
C ALA A 111 10.55 -0.87 8.31
N ALA A 112 10.02 -0.11 7.35
CA ALA A 112 10.82 0.69 6.43
C ALA A 112 10.06 1.94 5.96
N GLU A 113 10.81 2.97 5.58
CA GLU A 113 10.29 4.15 4.89
C GLU A 113 11.19 4.40 3.67
N SER A 114 10.59 4.64 2.51
CA SER A 114 11.30 4.90 1.25
C SER A 114 10.51 5.89 0.38
N THR A 115 10.79 5.89 -0.92
CA THR A 115 10.05 6.63 -1.95
C THR A 115 9.74 5.71 -3.11
N LEU A 116 8.55 5.75 -3.72
CA LEU A 116 8.20 4.86 -4.81
C LEU A 116 9.25 4.96 -5.94
N GLY A 117 9.66 3.80 -6.44
CA GLY A 117 10.65 3.72 -7.51
C GLY A 117 10.17 4.47 -8.75
N TYR A 118 11.11 5.03 -9.50
CA TYR A 118 10.81 5.72 -10.75
C TYR A 118 11.97 5.57 -11.72
N ASP A 119 11.65 5.24 -12.98
CA ASP A 119 12.61 5.28 -14.08
C ASP A 119 12.71 6.71 -14.63
N PHE A 120 13.90 7.31 -14.52
CA PHE A 120 14.19 8.67 -15.00
C PHE A 120 14.01 8.84 -16.52
N ASN A 121 14.00 7.74 -17.28
CA ASN A 121 13.81 7.78 -18.72
C ASN A 121 12.34 7.90 -19.14
N MET A 122 11.39 7.77 -18.21
CA MET A 122 9.97 7.95 -18.50
C MET A 122 9.64 9.44 -18.66
N PRO A 123 8.81 9.82 -19.64
CA PRO A 123 8.44 11.23 -19.87
C PRO A 123 7.48 11.76 -18.79
N SER A 124 6.80 10.89 -18.04
CA SER A 124 6.03 11.27 -16.86
C SER A 124 6.04 10.18 -15.79
N ALA A 125 5.99 10.60 -14.53
CA ALA A 125 5.94 9.70 -13.41
C ALA A 125 4.52 9.22 -13.13
N ALA A 126 4.29 7.98 -13.55
CA ALA A 126 3.06 7.26 -13.31
C ALA A 126 2.73 7.19 -11.82
N VAL A 127 1.42 7.23 -11.54
CA VAL A 127 0.86 6.98 -10.22
C VAL A 127 0.53 5.49 -10.16
N PRO A 128 0.84 4.78 -9.07
CA PRO A 128 0.39 3.40 -8.92
C PRO A 128 -1.14 3.37 -8.93
N ILE A 129 -1.71 2.55 -9.81
CA ILE A 129 -3.16 2.36 -9.89
C ILE A 129 -3.55 1.20 -8.98
N ASP A 130 -2.81 0.09 -9.08
CA ASP A 130 -2.97 -1.11 -8.25
C ASP A 130 -1.65 -1.43 -7.54
N LEU A 131 -1.73 -2.08 -6.37
CA LEU A 131 -0.56 -2.47 -5.59
C LEU A 131 -0.71 -3.93 -5.13
N ALA A 132 0.33 -4.74 -5.34
CA ALA A 132 0.41 -6.11 -4.84
C ALA A 132 1.72 -6.33 -4.07
N LEU A 133 1.64 -6.93 -2.88
CA LEU A 133 2.78 -7.10 -1.98
C LEU A 133 3.09 -8.58 -1.80
N THR A 134 4.31 -8.99 -2.16
CA THR A 134 4.73 -10.39 -2.00
C THR A 134 4.69 -10.81 -0.53
N THR A 135 4.45 -12.09 -0.26
CA THR A 135 4.65 -12.67 1.08
C THR A 135 6.05 -12.33 1.61
N GLY A 136 6.15 -11.93 2.89
CA GLY A 136 7.39 -11.45 3.51
C GLY A 136 7.80 -10.03 3.10
N ALA A 137 6.98 -9.34 2.29
CA ALA A 137 7.09 -7.94 1.91
C ALA A 137 8.46 -7.52 1.36
N LYS A 138 9.11 -8.38 0.58
CA LYS A 138 10.39 -8.05 -0.07
C LYS A 138 10.16 -7.18 -1.31
N GLN A 139 9.17 -7.51 -2.12
CA GLN A 139 8.84 -6.77 -3.33
C GLN A 139 7.40 -6.27 -3.31
N VAL A 140 7.19 -5.12 -3.93
CA VAL A 140 5.88 -4.59 -4.26
C VAL A 140 5.80 -4.45 -5.77
N ALA A 141 4.71 -4.94 -6.33
CA ALA A 141 4.34 -4.78 -7.72
C ALA A 141 3.23 -3.73 -7.83
N TYR A 142 3.24 -2.95 -8.90
CA TYR A 142 2.25 -1.92 -9.13
C TYR A 142 2.06 -1.59 -10.59
N THR A 143 0.81 -1.36 -10.99
CA THR A 143 0.45 -0.94 -12.34
C THR A 143 0.87 0.51 -12.55
N TYR A 144 1.44 0.82 -13.72
CA TYR A 144 1.79 2.16 -14.15
C TYR A 144 1.09 2.50 -15.47
N SER A 145 0.82 3.79 -15.69
CA SER A 145 0.39 4.32 -16.98
C SER A 145 1.04 5.67 -17.24
N TYR A 146 1.53 5.92 -18.46
CA TYR A 146 2.04 7.22 -18.86
C TYR A 146 1.74 7.52 -20.33
N LEU A 147 1.59 8.81 -20.65
CA LEU A 147 1.46 9.28 -22.02
C LEU A 147 2.84 9.69 -22.54
N ALA A 148 3.29 9.10 -23.64
CA ALA A 148 4.41 9.61 -24.42
C ALA A 148 3.86 10.49 -25.55
N TYR A 149 4.26 11.76 -25.55
CA TYR A 149 3.89 12.68 -26.61
C TYR A 149 4.86 12.56 -27.78
N SER A 150 4.38 12.10 -28.93
CA SER A 150 5.16 11.95 -30.15
C SER A 150 4.42 12.60 -31.31
N TYR A 151 4.60 13.91 -31.55
CA TYR A 151 3.88 14.61 -32.63
C TYR A 151 3.91 13.81 -33.95
N PRO A 152 2.75 13.48 -34.58
CA PRO A 152 1.40 13.99 -34.29
C PRO A 152 0.53 13.12 -33.33
N VAL A 153 1.01 11.98 -32.85
CA VAL A 153 0.23 11.02 -32.03
C VAL A 153 0.78 10.86 -30.61
N SER A 154 -0.10 10.88 -29.61
CA SER A 154 0.29 10.49 -28.25
C SER A 154 0.00 9.02 -28.05
N SER A 155 0.95 8.29 -27.47
CA SER A 155 0.77 6.87 -27.14
C SER A 155 0.64 6.71 -25.62
N LEU A 156 -0.38 5.98 -25.18
CA LEU A 156 -0.52 5.53 -23.80
C LEU A 156 0.28 4.25 -23.64
N TYR A 157 1.18 4.24 -22.65
CA TYR A 157 1.93 3.06 -22.26
C TYR A 157 1.49 2.63 -20.88
N GLN A 158 1.23 1.35 -20.73
CA GLN A 158 0.83 0.75 -19.45
C GLN A 158 1.57 -0.54 -19.20
N GLY A 159 1.60 -0.96 -17.94
CA GLY A 159 2.22 -2.21 -17.54
C GLY A 159 2.40 -2.29 -16.04
N THR A 160 3.18 -3.27 -15.60
CA THR A 160 3.48 -3.53 -14.20
C THR A 160 4.95 -3.26 -13.91
N TRP A 161 5.20 -2.62 -12.77
CA TRP A 161 6.53 -2.44 -12.20
C TRP A 161 6.70 -3.22 -10.91
N VAL A 162 7.85 -3.87 -10.75
CA VAL A 162 8.24 -4.53 -9.49
C VAL A 162 9.47 -3.86 -8.90
N THR A 163 9.41 -3.52 -7.61
CA THR A 163 10.57 -2.94 -6.89
C THR A 163 10.67 -3.47 -5.46
N ASN A 164 11.82 -3.24 -4.81
CA ASN A 164 12.00 -3.63 -3.41
C ASN A 164 11.30 -2.64 -2.47
N THR A 165 10.59 -3.15 -1.47
CA THR A 165 9.83 -2.33 -0.50
C THR A 165 10.70 -1.43 0.38
N SER A 166 11.93 -1.88 0.68
CA SER A 166 12.88 -1.20 1.57
C SER A 166 13.99 -0.43 0.84
N ASN A 167 14.20 -0.71 -0.45
CA ASN A 167 15.13 0.00 -1.31
C ASN A 167 14.59 0.06 -2.74
N THR A 168 13.59 0.90 -2.90
CA THR A 168 12.90 1.20 -4.15
C THR A 168 13.75 1.99 -5.17
N SER A 169 15.03 2.26 -4.87
CA SER A 169 15.96 2.95 -5.79
C SER A 169 16.57 2.01 -6.84
N ILE A 170 16.21 0.73 -6.81
CA ILE A 170 16.61 -0.26 -7.81
C ILE A 170 15.68 -0.14 -9.01
N THR A 171 16.24 -0.23 -10.21
CA THR A 171 15.50 -0.21 -11.48
C THR A 171 14.36 -1.22 -11.42
N PRO A 172 13.10 -0.77 -11.57
CA PRO A 172 11.97 -1.68 -11.56
C PRO A 172 12.07 -2.70 -12.69
N ILE A 173 11.53 -3.89 -12.46
CA ILE A 173 11.27 -4.84 -13.55
C ILE A 173 10.00 -4.38 -14.24
N ASN A 174 10.08 -4.14 -15.56
CA ASN A 174 8.97 -3.69 -16.38
C ASN A 174 8.36 -4.86 -17.14
N ILE A 175 7.05 -5.04 -16.98
CA ILE A 175 6.25 -6.00 -17.75
C ILE A 175 5.18 -5.20 -18.49
N SER A 176 5.35 -5.07 -19.80
CA SER A 176 4.45 -4.28 -20.64
C SER A 176 3.09 -4.95 -20.78
N ASN A 177 2.03 -4.14 -20.87
CA ASN A 177 0.65 -4.55 -21.11
C ASN A 177 -0.02 -5.44 -20.04
N LEU A 178 0.70 -5.80 -18.96
CA LEU A 178 0.12 -6.46 -17.80
C LEU A 178 -0.46 -5.41 -16.84
N LEU A 179 -1.80 -5.40 -16.69
CA LEU A 179 -2.56 -4.54 -15.78
C LEU A 179 -3.16 -5.35 -14.62
N GLY A 180 -3.77 -4.68 -13.65
CA GLY A 180 -4.53 -5.34 -12.60
C GLY A 180 -3.67 -6.32 -11.79
N THR A 181 -2.60 -5.78 -11.22
CA THR A 181 -1.50 -6.62 -10.72
C THR A 181 -1.88 -7.33 -9.45
N SER A 182 -1.71 -8.65 -9.43
CA SER A 182 -1.77 -9.49 -8.22
C SER A 182 -0.50 -10.34 -8.06
N VAL A 183 -0.31 -10.90 -6.86
CA VAL A 183 0.83 -11.77 -6.54
C VAL A 183 0.37 -13.04 -5.84
N MET A 184 0.95 -14.17 -6.24
CA MET A 184 0.84 -15.44 -5.53
C MET A 184 2.24 -15.86 -5.08
N GLY A 185 2.56 -15.62 -3.80
CA GLY A 185 3.91 -15.77 -3.28
C GLY A 185 4.90 -14.78 -3.94
N SER A 186 5.70 -15.29 -4.89
CA SER A 186 6.66 -14.49 -5.68
C SER A 186 6.36 -14.48 -7.18
N ARG A 187 5.18 -14.96 -7.59
CA ARG A 187 4.74 -14.97 -8.99
C ARG A 187 3.75 -13.83 -9.21
N LEU A 188 3.90 -13.14 -10.33
CA LEU A 188 2.93 -12.13 -10.76
C LEU A 188 1.76 -12.74 -11.50
N LEU A 189 0.62 -12.09 -11.35
CA LEU A 189 -0.55 -12.28 -12.17
C LEU A 189 -1.09 -10.91 -12.57
N GLY A 190 -1.86 -10.88 -13.64
CA GLY A 190 -2.57 -9.69 -14.08
C GLY A 190 -3.33 -9.94 -15.37
N VAL A 191 -3.87 -8.89 -15.96
CA VAL A 191 -4.64 -8.92 -17.19
C VAL A 191 -3.76 -8.44 -18.34
N ASP A 192 -3.70 -9.18 -19.45
CA ASP A 192 -3.16 -8.64 -20.70
C ASP A 192 -4.15 -7.64 -21.30
N SER A 193 -3.78 -6.36 -21.28
CA SER A 193 -4.57 -5.25 -21.84
C SER A 193 -4.85 -5.31 -23.34
N ASN A 194 -4.22 -6.22 -24.09
CA ASN A 194 -4.54 -6.40 -25.52
C ASN A 194 -5.56 -7.51 -25.79
N ALA A 195 -5.64 -8.49 -24.89
CA ALA A 195 -6.37 -9.73 -25.10
C ALA A 195 -7.47 -9.98 -24.07
N ASP A 196 -7.50 -9.23 -22.96
CA ASP A 196 -8.32 -9.51 -21.78
C ASP A 196 -8.07 -10.92 -21.20
N ASP A 197 -6.84 -11.41 -21.34
CA ASP A 197 -6.42 -12.70 -20.80
C ASP A 197 -5.94 -12.54 -19.35
N ALA A 198 -6.37 -13.45 -18.47
CA ALA A 198 -5.76 -13.63 -17.17
C ALA A 198 -4.39 -14.29 -17.39
N MET A 199 -3.34 -13.54 -17.09
CA MET A 199 -1.95 -13.95 -17.25
C MET A 199 -1.38 -14.37 -15.90
N TYR A 200 -0.56 -15.42 -15.91
CA TYR A 200 0.28 -15.75 -14.76
C TYR A 200 1.72 -15.95 -15.19
N GLN A 201 2.64 -15.51 -14.34
CA GLN A 201 4.06 -15.65 -14.56
C GLN A 201 4.47 -17.13 -14.50
N GLU A 202 5.20 -17.61 -15.49
CA GLU A 202 5.73 -18.97 -15.50
C GLU A 202 6.72 -19.20 -14.34
N PRO A 203 6.88 -20.45 -13.85
CA PRO A 203 7.79 -20.76 -12.75
C PRO A 203 9.28 -20.79 -13.19
N THR A 204 9.68 -19.92 -14.11
CA THR A 204 11.03 -19.85 -14.71
C THR A 204 11.98 -18.89 -14.00
N GLY A 205 11.52 -18.24 -12.93
CA GLY A 205 12.31 -17.33 -12.09
C GLY A 205 11.43 -16.34 -11.33
N VAL A 206 11.98 -15.70 -10.31
CA VAL A 206 11.28 -14.64 -9.58
C VAL A 206 11.18 -13.42 -10.48
N PHE A 207 9.95 -12.99 -10.79
CA PHE A 207 9.67 -11.86 -11.67
C PHE A 207 10.22 -12.02 -13.11
N SER A 208 10.21 -13.23 -13.67
CA SER A 208 10.56 -13.45 -15.08
C SER A 208 9.58 -12.76 -16.05
N PRO A 209 10.00 -12.36 -17.26
CA PRO A 209 9.10 -11.73 -18.23
C PRO A 209 8.17 -12.74 -18.93
N ASN A 210 8.24 -14.04 -18.59
CA ASN A 210 7.49 -15.07 -19.27
C ASN A 210 6.15 -15.29 -18.57
N PHE A 211 5.07 -15.18 -19.34
CA PHE A 211 3.70 -15.34 -18.89
C PHE A 211 2.97 -16.35 -19.75
N ALA A 212 2.05 -17.08 -19.14
CA ALA A 212 1.15 -18.00 -19.82
C ALA A 212 -0.31 -17.58 -19.59
N PRO A 213 -1.19 -17.72 -20.60
CA PRO A 213 -2.62 -17.49 -20.44
C PRO A 213 -3.26 -18.55 -19.57
N TRP A 214 -4.17 -18.10 -18.71
CA TRP A 214 -5.00 -18.96 -17.89
C TRP A 214 -6.39 -19.13 -18.50
N PHE A 215 -7.12 -18.02 -18.61
CA PHE A 215 -8.44 -17.96 -19.18
C PHE A 215 -8.68 -16.56 -19.76
N ASN A 216 -9.60 -16.47 -20.71
CA ASN A 216 -10.03 -15.23 -21.31
C ASN A 216 -11.39 -14.83 -20.73
N LEU A 217 -11.55 -13.56 -20.38
CA LEU A 217 -12.85 -12.99 -20.09
C LEU A 217 -12.94 -11.59 -20.71
N PRO A 218 -13.71 -11.40 -21.79
CA PRO A 218 -13.81 -10.10 -22.45
C PRO A 218 -14.22 -8.99 -21.48
N GLY A 219 -13.52 -7.86 -21.57
CA GLY A 219 -13.75 -6.70 -20.72
C GLY A 219 -13.18 -6.81 -19.31
N MET A 220 -12.40 -7.86 -18.99
CA MET A 220 -11.72 -7.97 -17.70
C MET A 220 -10.70 -6.84 -17.51
N THR A 221 -10.80 -6.12 -16.39
CA THR A 221 -9.94 -4.96 -16.14
C THR A 221 -8.93 -5.17 -15.03
N ASP A 222 -9.21 -6.09 -14.10
CA ASP A 222 -8.37 -6.34 -12.94
C ASP A 222 -8.67 -7.74 -12.35
N LEU A 223 -7.70 -8.33 -11.66
CA LEU A 223 -7.84 -9.62 -10.98
C LEU A 223 -7.02 -9.68 -9.69
N ASP A 224 -7.48 -10.53 -8.77
CA ASP A 224 -6.74 -10.90 -7.56
C ASP A 224 -6.96 -12.38 -7.22
N VAL A 225 -5.97 -13.03 -6.62
CA VAL A 225 -5.96 -14.48 -6.44
C VAL A 225 -5.59 -14.88 -5.01
N SER A 226 -6.23 -15.93 -4.50
CA SER A 226 -5.87 -16.54 -3.21
C SER A 226 -4.48 -17.19 -3.29
N ALA A 227 -3.82 -17.36 -2.14
CA ALA A 227 -2.46 -17.87 -2.06
C ALA A 227 -2.29 -19.31 -2.62
N ASP A 228 -3.38 -20.07 -2.72
CA ASP A 228 -3.43 -21.41 -3.30
C ASP A 228 -3.80 -21.43 -4.81
N GLY A 229 -4.09 -20.27 -5.40
CA GLY A 229 -4.47 -20.16 -6.81
C GLY A 229 -5.88 -20.67 -7.12
N LYS A 230 -6.72 -20.95 -6.12
CA LYS A 230 -8.03 -21.60 -6.33
C LYS A 230 -9.22 -20.66 -6.31
N THR A 231 -9.05 -19.43 -5.81
CA THR A 231 -10.11 -18.43 -5.76
C THR A 231 -9.60 -17.18 -6.45
N VAL A 232 -10.32 -16.73 -7.47
CA VAL A 232 -9.98 -15.54 -8.22
C VAL A 232 -11.13 -14.56 -8.07
N ALA A 233 -10.84 -13.35 -7.65
CA ALA A 233 -11.76 -12.21 -7.80
C ALA A 233 -11.31 -11.41 -9.02
N LEU A 234 -12.25 -10.84 -9.76
CA LEU A 234 -11.92 -10.03 -10.93
C LEU A 234 -12.99 -8.99 -11.19
N THR A 235 -12.63 -7.91 -11.86
CA THR A 235 -13.61 -6.96 -12.41
C THR A 235 -13.67 -7.06 -13.92
N PHE A 236 -14.87 -6.84 -14.47
CA PHE A 236 -15.08 -6.80 -15.90
C PHE A 236 -16.11 -5.74 -16.27
N GLU A 237 -15.94 -5.09 -17.41
CA GLU A 237 -16.89 -4.11 -17.94
C GLU A 237 -18.15 -4.82 -18.43
N THR A 238 -19.29 -4.38 -17.89
CA THR A 238 -20.63 -4.87 -18.28
C THR A 238 -21.29 -3.98 -19.34
N ASP A 239 -20.84 -2.73 -19.45
CA ASP A 239 -21.30 -1.76 -20.44
C ASP A 239 -20.12 -0.86 -20.83
N ALA A 240 -19.65 -1.02 -22.07
CA ALA A 240 -18.53 -0.24 -22.62
C ALA A 240 -18.86 1.24 -22.84
N SER A 241 -20.14 1.63 -22.86
CA SER A 241 -20.55 3.03 -23.04
C SER A 241 -20.51 3.82 -21.74
N THR A 242 -20.76 3.15 -20.62
CA THR A 242 -20.74 3.75 -19.28
C THR A 242 -19.52 3.34 -18.46
N HIS A 243 -18.66 2.46 -19.01
CA HIS A 243 -17.52 1.83 -18.32
C HIS A 243 -17.90 1.23 -16.96
N THR A 244 -19.12 0.70 -16.85
CA THR A 244 -19.62 0.14 -15.59
C THR A 244 -19.05 -1.25 -15.35
N LYS A 245 -18.38 -1.45 -14.21
CA LYS A 245 -17.72 -2.69 -13.84
C LYS A 245 -18.58 -3.52 -12.88
N ALA A 246 -18.59 -4.82 -13.10
CA ALA A 246 -19.08 -5.80 -12.15
C ALA A 246 -17.92 -6.57 -11.51
N LEU A 247 -18.19 -7.18 -10.35
CA LEU A 247 -17.24 -8.01 -9.62
C LEU A 247 -17.60 -9.48 -9.80
N GLY A 248 -16.72 -10.21 -10.47
CA GLY A 248 -16.77 -11.65 -10.62
C GLY A 248 -15.95 -12.35 -9.54
N LEU A 249 -16.37 -13.56 -9.21
CA LEU A 249 -15.58 -14.50 -8.43
C LEU A 249 -15.59 -15.86 -9.12
N ILE A 250 -14.43 -16.49 -9.18
CA ILE A 250 -14.18 -17.75 -9.88
C ILE A 250 -13.49 -18.74 -8.95
N LYS A 251 -13.87 -20.01 -9.05
CA LYS A 251 -13.16 -21.13 -8.45
C LYS A 251 -12.39 -21.90 -9.53
N ALA A 252 -11.15 -22.25 -9.21
CA ALA A 252 -10.30 -23.06 -10.07
C ALA A 252 -9.67 -24.22 -9.30
N THR A 253 -9.17 -25.23 -10.02
CA THR A 253 -8.44 -26.35 -9.42
C THR A 253 -7.07 -25.92 -8.84
N GLY A 254 -6.53 -24.80 -9.32
CA GLY A 254 -5.29 -24.16 -8.92
C GLY A 254 -4.85 -23.16 -10.00
N LEU A 255 -3.73 -22.46 -9.79
CA LEU A 255 -3.21 -21.50 -10.75
C LEU A 255 -2.94 -22.17 -12.12
N GLY A 256 -3.50 -21.61 -13.19
CA GLY A 256 -3.41 -22.21 -14.54
C GLY A 256 -4.31 -23.43 -14.76
N GLY A 257 -5.10 -23.82 -13.75
CA GLY A 257 -5.98 -24.99 -13.78
C GLY A 257 -7.39 -24.69 -14.29
N THR A 258 -8.23 -25.72 -14.40
CA THR A 258 -9.60 -25.61 -14.90
C THR A 258 -10.48 -24.78 -13.96
N ILE A 259 -11.35 -23.94 -14.55
CA ILE A 259 -12.42 -23.23 -13.85
C ILE A 259 -13.54 -24.20 -13.52
N THR A 260 -13.95 -24.25 -12.24
CA THR A 260 -14.95 -25.21 -11.73
C THR A 260 -16.25 -24.57 -11.25
N ALA A 261 -16.23 -23.27 -10.98
CA ALA A 261 -17.42 -22.50 -10.61
C ALA A 261 -17.17 -21.01 -10.85
N ASP A 262 -18.23 -20.26 -11.12
CA ASP A 262 -18.21 -18.80 -11.19
C ASP A 262 -19.49 -18.21 -10.60
N CYS A 263 -19.42 -16.96 -10.15
CA CYS A 263 -20.60 -16.14 -9.90
C CYS A 263 -20.25 -14.65 -9.90
N VAL A 264 -21.29 -13.82 -10.02
CA VAL A 264 -21.18 -12.35 -9.95
C VAL A 264 -21.60 -11.89 -8.56
N VAL A 265 -20.73 -11.14 -7.89
CA VAL A 265 -21.00 -10.59 -6.55
C VAL A 265 -22.09 -9.52 -6.65
N PRO A 266 -23.11 -9.52 -5.77
CA PRO A 266 -24.16 -8.50 -5.77
C PRO A 266 -23.61 -7.15 -5.25
N THR A 267 -23.09 -6.34 -6.17
CA THR A 267 -22.56 -4.99 -5.90
C THR A 267 -23.62 -3.92 -6.09
N ALA A 268 -23.42 -2.77 -5.45
CA ALA A 268 -24.26 -1.60 -5.64
C ALA A 268 -23.53 -0.58 -6.54
N GLY A 269 -23.93 -0.51 -7.80
CA GLY A 269 -23.27 0.34 -8.78
C GLY A 269 -21.88 -0.17 -9.14
N ASP A 270 -21.02 0.76 -9.56
CA ASP A 270 -19.67 0.47 -10.06
C ASP A 270 -18.70 0.04 -8.97
N VAL A 271 -17.75 -0.82 -9.32
CA VAL A 271 -16.74 -1.39 -8.42
C VAL A 271 -15.39 -0.76 -8.71
N SER A 272 -14.79 -0.12 -7.70
CA SER A 272 -13.51 0.58 -7.88
C SER A 272 -12.29 -0.25 -7.50
N ASP A 273 -12.40 -1.08 -6.46
CA ASP A 273 -11.30 -1.85 -5.89
C ASP A 273 -11.83 -3.12 -5.23
N PHE A 274 -11.02 -4.19 -5.20
CA PHE A 274 -11.33 -5.43 -4.51
C PHE A 274 -10.06 -6.20 -4.13
N ASN A 275 -10.19 -7.18 -3.24
CA ASN A 275 -9.11 -8.10 -2.89
C ASN A 275 -9.68 -9.37 -2.26
N VAL A 276 -9.05 -10.52 -2.52
CA VAL A 276 -9.42 -11.83 -1.98
C VAL A 276 -8.49 -12.23 -0.84
N SER A 277 -9.02 -12.90 0.18
CA SER A 277 -8.21 -13.37 1.29
C SER A 277 -7.22 -14.46 0.88
N PRO A 278 -6.11 -14.65 1.63
CA PRO A 278 -5.10 -15.65 1.30
C PRO A 278 -5.64 -17.09 1.20
N ASP A 279 -6.63 -17.44 2.03
CA ASP A 279 -7.30 -18.74 1.99
C ASP A 279 -8.50 -18.81 1.01
N GLY A 280 -8.79 -17.69 0.35
CA GLY A 280 -9.90 -17.56 -0.57
C GLY A 280 -11.29 -17.57 0.07
N SER A 281 -11.41 -17.51 1.40
CA SER A 281 -12.70 -17.60 2.11
C SER A 281 -13.41 -16.25 2.31
N TRP A 282 -12.74 -15.15 1.98
CA TRP A 282 -13.28 -13.78 2.07
C TRP A 282 -12.92 -12.96 0.84
N ILE A 283 -13.78 -12.00 0.55
CA ILE A 283 -13.56 -10.95 -0.43
C ILE A 283 -13.86 -9.60 0.21
N SER A 284 -13.08 -8.60 -0.17
CA SER A 284 -13.33 -7.19 0.11
C SER A 284 -13.53 -6.44 -1.20
N TRP A 285 -14.38 -5.43 -1.21
CA TRP A 285 -14.59 -4.58 -2.37
C TRP A 285 -15.09 -3.19 -1.99
N VAL A 286 -14.99 -2.27 -2.94
CA VAL A 286 -15.53 -0.92 -2.83
C VAL A 286 -16.59 -0.73 -3.90
N ASP A 287 -17.79 -0.36 -3.48
CA ASP A 287 -18.87 0.07 -4.36
C ASP A 287 -19.52 1.36 -3.84
N THR A 288 -20.66 1.77 -4.40
CA THR A 288 -21.34 3.03 -4.00
C THR A 288 -21.75 3.08 -2.52
N ARG A 289 -21.78 1.95 -1.81
CA ARG A 289 -22.05 1.89 -0.37
C ARG A 289 -20.81 2.19 0.48
N GLY A 290 -19.61 2.04 -0.09
CA GLY A 290 -18.32 2.14 0.57
C GLY A 290 -17.52 0.83 0.47
N LEU A 291 -16.60 0.63 1.41
CA LEU A 291 -15.75 -0.56 1.55
C LEU A 291 -16.49 -1.65 2.32
N LEU A 292 -16.71 -2.79 1.67
CA LEU A 292 -17.44 -3.94 2.21
C LEU A 292 -16.53 -5.17 2.28
N VAL A 293 -16.90 -6.11 3.15
CA VAL A 293 -16.28 -7.44 3.27
C VAL A 293 -17.37 -8.50 3.30
N GLY A 294 -17.17 -9.61 2.61
CA GLY A 294 -18.09 -10.74 2.57
C GLY A 294 -17.37 -12.08 2.53
N ARG A 295 -18.02 -13.14 3.01
CA ARG A 295 -17.54 -14.51 2.80
C ARG A 295 -17.70 -14.90 1.34
N THR A 296 -16.76 -15.66 0.81
CA THR A 296 -16.87 -16.24 -0.53
C THR A 296 -17.66 -17.56 -0.44
N PRO A 297 -18.84 -17.67 -1.07
CA PRO A 297 -19.68 -18.86 -0.91
C PRO A 297 -19.36 -19.96 -1.92
N ILE A 298 -18.35 -19.75 -2.76
CA ILE A 298 -18.28 -20.41 -4.07
C ILE A 298 -17.89 -21.86 -3.92
N SER A 299 -18.87 -22.68 -4.28
CA SER A 299 -18.74 -24.05 -4.67
C SER A 299 -19.44 -24.21 -6.03
N PRO A 300 -19.26 -25.32 -6.75
CA PRO A 300 -20.04 -25.61 -7.95
C PRO A 300 -21.57 -25.55 -7.77
N ALA A 301 -22.07 -25.59 -6.52
CA ALA A 301 -23.49 -25.57 -6.20
C ALA A 301 -24.02 -24.22 -5.65
N THR A 302 -23.18 -23.18 -5.54
CA THR A 302 -23.55 -21.95 -4.80
C THR A 302 -23.44 -20.67 -5.64
N SER A 303 -24.48 -19.84 -5.61
CA SER A 303 -24.46 -18.47 -6.15
C SER A 303 -23.81 -17.47 -5.18
N CYS A 304 -23.30 -16.36 -5.72
CA CYS A 304 -22.82 -15.20 -4.96
C CYS A 304 -23.94 -14.41 -4.26
N ASP A 305 -25.22 -14.66 -4.57
CA ASP A 305 -26.36 -13.95 -3.96
C ASP A 305 -26.44 -14.12 -2.43
N ILE A 306 -25.81 -15.17 -1.88
CA ILE A 306 -25.81 -15.44 -0.44
C ILE A 306 -24.74 -14.64 0.32
N ILE A 307 -23.91 -13.87 -0.38
CA ILE A 307 -22.93 -12.99 0.25
C ILE A 307 -23.67 -11.93 1.07
N SER A 308 -23.49 -11.98 2.38
CA SER A 308 -23.99 -10.96 3.31
C SER A 308 -22.86 -9.98 3.64
N PRO A 309 -22.79 -8.82 2.96
CA PRO A 309 -21.68 -7.88 3.15
C PRO A 309 -21.74 -7.17 4.50
N VAL A 310 -20.56 -7.00 5.10
CA VAL A 310 -20.33 -6.12 6.24
C VAL A 310 -19.72 -4.82 5.74
N LEU A 311 -20.35 -3.69 6.05
CA LEU A 311 -19.79 -2.37 5.76
C LEU A 311 -18.65 -2.03 6.73
N ILE A 312 -17.44 -1.89 6.20
CA ILE A 312 -16.24 -1.54 6.97
C ILE A 312 -16.04 -0.02 7.02
N SER A 313 -16.14 0.68 5.89
CA SER A 313 -16.07 2.15 5.89
C SER A 313 -16.88 2.73 4.74
N LYS A 314 -17.58 3.84 4.97
CA LYS A 314 -18.31 4.56 3.90
C LYS A 314 -17.38 5.26 2.90
N THR A 315 -16.16 5.56 3.32
CA THR A 315 -15.18 6.33 2.52
C THR A 315 -13.87 5.58 2.32
N GLY A 316 -13.83 4.32 2.74
CA GLY A 316 -12.65 3.47 2.61
C GLY A 316 -12.39 3.10 1.14
N THR A 317 -11.12 3.08 0.74
CA THR A 317 -10.66 2.66 -0.58
C THR A 317 -9.44 1.75 -0.48
N TYR A 318 -9.05 1.11 -1.58
CA TYR A 318 -7.93 0.18 -1.65
C TYR A 318 -7.95 -0.88 -0.53
N PRO A 319 -9.01 -1.70 -0.40
CA PRO A 319 -9.02 -2.78 0.57
C PRO A 319 -7.96 -3.83 0.24
N ALA A 320 -7.34 -4.41 1.26
CA ALA A 320 -6.55 -5.63 1.13
C ALA A 320 -6.73 -6.50 2.37
N ILE A 321 -6.90 -7.82 2.17
CA ILE A 321 -7.10 -8.80 3.24
C ILE A 321 -5.80 -9.58 3.40
N GLY A 322 -5.26 -9.57 4.60
CA GLY A 322 -4.11 -10.39 4.96
C GLY A 322 -4.25 -10.98 6.35
N SER A 323 -3.36 -11.93 6.66
CA SER A 323 -3.35 -12.55 7.98
C SER A 323 -3.18 -11.51 9.08
N THR A 324 -3.95 -11.64 10.15
CA THR A 324 -3.67 -10.95 11.40
C THR A 324 -2.57 -11.70 12.14
N GLN A 325 -1.52 -10.99 12.50
CA GLN A 325 -0.83 -11.26 13.75
C GLN A 325 -1.24 -10.17 14.74
N LEU A 326 -2.54 -10.07 15.02
CA LEU A 326 -2.95 -9.43 16.25
C LEU A 326 -2.52 -10.39 17.36
N ALA A 327 -1.35 -10.13 17.93
CA ALA A 327 -0.90 -10.85 19.11
C ALA A 327 -2.08 -10.93 20.09
N THR A 328 -2.46 -12.14 20.46
CA THR A 328 -3.31 -12.45 21.60
C THR A 328 -2.62 -11.93 22.86
N SER A 329 -2.68 -10.62 23.07
CA SER A 329 -2.43 -10.01 24.35
C SER A 329 -3.79 -9.50 24.85
N PRO A 330 -4.36 -10.13 25.89
CA PRO A 330 -5.53 -9.57 26.54
C PRO A 330 -5.13 -8.22 27.15
N GLY A 331 -5.67 -7.13 26.62
CA GLY A 331 -5.49 -5.79 27.19
C GLY A 331 -4.26 -5.03 26.68
N GLY A 332 -4.34 -4.52 25.45
CA GLY A 332 -3.36 -3.58 24.90
C GLY A 332 -4.05 -2.42 24.21
N SER A 333 -4.63 -1.49 24.99
CA SER A 333 -5.04 -0.18 24.48
C SER A 333 -3.86 0.45 23.72
N SER A 334 -4.18 1.02 22.56
CA SER A 334 -3.26 1.72 21.66
C SER A 334 -2.51 2.84 22.38
N ALA A 335 -1.32 2.53 22.91
CA ALA A 335 -0.29 3.51 23.16
C ALA A 335 0.73 3.40 22.03
N LYS A 336 0.79 4.43 21.17
CA LYS A 336 1.91 4.74 20.28
C LYS A 336 3.22 4.16 20.83
N PRO A 337 4.03 3.37 20.10
CA PRO A 337 5.34 2.98 20.59
C PRO A 337 6.10 4.26 20.93
N LYS A 338 6.29 4.51 22.24
CA LYS A 338 6.97 5.69 22.74
C LYS A 338 8.35 5.68 22.08
N PRO A 339 8.71 6.69 21.26
CA PRO A 339 10.01 6.69 20.61
C PRO A 339 11.07 6.54 21.69
N LYS A 340 12.01 5.61 21.52
CA LYS A 340 13.03 5.34 22.55
C LYS A 340 13.71 6.68 22.89
N PRO A 341 13.89 7.03 24.16
CA PRO A 341 14.55 8.28 24.50
C PRO A 341 15.94 8.29 23.85
N LEU A 342 16.25 9.32 23.06
CA LEU A 342 17.60 9.48 22.51
C LEU A 342 18.60 9.51 23.67
N PRO A 343 19.59 8.60 23.72
CA PRO A 343 20.50 8.54 24.86
C PRO A 343 21.18 9.89 25.10
N SER A 344 21.06 10.44 26.32
CA SER A 344 21.68 11.75 26.65
C SER A 344 23.18 11.72 26.42
N ALA A 345 23.82 10.58 26.73
CA ALA A 345 25.25 10.35 26.55
C ALA A 345 25.73 10.41 25.09
N TRP A 346 24.83 10.35 24.10
CA TRP A 346 25.20 10.54 22.70
C TRP A 346 25.50 12.01 22.37
N ILE A 347 24.92 12.95 23.12
CA ILE A 347 25.18 14.39 22.99
C ILE A 347 26.15 14.78 24.11
N ALA A 348 27.44 14.82 23.80
CA ALA A 348 28.47 15.17 24.77
C ALA A 348 28.37 16.64 25.20
N LYS A 349 28.17 17.57 24.25
CA LYS A 349 28.01 19.01 24.54
C LYS A 349 27.05 19.66 23.56
N TRP A 350 26.19 20.53 24.09
CA TRP A 350 25.35 21.40 23.26
C TRP A 350 26.15 22.61 22.75
N PRO A 351 25.77 23.18 21.60
CA PRO A 351 26.51 24.29 21.01
C PRO A 351 26.37 25.58 21.80
N LYS A 352 27.38 26.43 21.70
CA LYS A 352 27.39 27.78 22.27
C LYS A 352 26.96 28.80 21.21
N LYS A 353 26.40 29.93 21.68
CA LYS A 353 26.11 31.10 20.85
C LYS A 353 27.39 31.90 20.58
N SER A 354 27.40 32.62 19.46
CA SER A 354 28.36 33.70 19.19
C SER A 354 27.99 34.98 19.96
N SER A 355 28.52 36.12 19.48
CA SER A 355 28.23 37.47 19.96
C SER A 355 26.74 37.85 19.95
N GLN A 356 26.43 38.90 20.70
CA GLN A 356 25.08 39.49 20.78
C GLN A 356 24.57 39.94 19.41
N PRO A 357 23.26 39.85 19.17
CA PRO A 357 22.68 40.23 17.88
C PRO A 357 22.67 41.76 17.73
N LYS A 358 23.33 42.24 16.68
CA LYS A 358 23.33 43.65 16.25
C LYS A 358 22.83 43.75 14.81
N VAL A 359 22.04 44.78 14.49
CA VAL A 359 21.57 45.00 13.11
C VAL A 359 22.74 45.02 12.13
N GLY A 360 22.61 44.32 11.00
CA GLY A 360 23.64 44.20 9.96
C GLY A 360 24.68 43.11 10.20
N LYS A 361 24.76 42.54 11.41
CA LYS A 361 25.74 41.48 11.73
C LYS A 361 25.17 40.07 11.52
N LEU A 362 26.09 39.14 11.31
CA LEU A 362 25.80 37.71 11.22
C LEU A 362 26.08 37.06 12.58
N ILE A 363 25.08 36.42 13.16
CA ILE A 363 25.25 35.62 14.38
C ILE A 363 25.30 34.13 14.03
N LYS A 364 26.02 33.36 14.84
CA LYS A 364 26.29 31.93 14.61
C LYS A 364 25.99 31.11 15.85
N VAL A 365 25.49 29.90 15.65
CA VAL A 365 25.43 28.85 16.67
C VAL A 365 26.33 27.69 16.24
N GLY A 366 27.09 27.13 17.18
CA GLY A 366 27.98 26.01 16.90
C GLY A 366 27.27 24.70 16.52
N LYS A 367 28.07 23.66 16.27
CA LYS A 367 27.59 22.26 16.20
C LYS A 367 27.54 21.64 17.59
N PRO A 368 26.54 20.80 17.90
CA PRO A 368 26.64 19.90 19.05
C PRO A 368 27.87 19.00 18.91
N ALA A 369 28.53 18.68 20.02
CA ALA A 369 29.57 17.67 20.07
C ALA A 369 28.94 16.32 20.47
N PHE A 370 29.31 15.25 19.76
CA PHE A 370 28.83 13.90 20.01
C PHE A 370 29.92 13.00 20.60
N SER A 371 29.52 12.07 21.46
CA SER A 371 30.41 11.01 21.96
C SER A 371 30.75 10.01 20.86
N LYS A 372 31.68 9.07 21.11
CA LYS A 372 32.03 7.99 20.16
C LYS A 372 30.79 7.20 19.72
N ALA A 373 29.92 6.86 20.67
CA ALA A 373 28.64 6.20 20.40
C ALA A 373 27.69 7.08 19.57
N GLY A 374 27.58 8.38 19.90
CA GLY A 374 26.75 9.32 19.13
C GLY A 374 27.24 9.53 17.70
N LYS A 375 28.56 9.51 17.46
CA LYS A 375 29.15 9.56 16.11
C LYS A 375 28.81 8.30 15.30
N LYS A 376 28.97 7.10 15.90
CA LYS A 376 28.59 5.83 15.26
C LYS A 376 27.10 5.76 14.93
N ALA A 377 26.25 6.41 15.72
CA ALA A 377 24.80 6.43 15.53
C ALA A 377 24.30 7.36 14.40
N GLN A 378 25.19 8.08 13.69
CA GLN A 378 24.85 8.97 12.56
C GLN A 378 23.68 9.94 12.85
N LEU A 379 23.82 10.72 13.93
CA LEU A 379 22.80 11.68 14.37
C LEU A 379 22.59 12.82 13.37
N LYS A 380 21.33 13.18 13.10
CA LYS A 380 20.95 14.35 12.29
C LYS A 380 20.77 15.58 13.19
N VAL A 381 21.21 16.75 12.72
CA VAL A 381 21.07 18.04 13.43
C VAL A 381 20.31 19.04 12.59
N SER A 382 19.31 19.68 13.16
CA SER A 382 18.55 20.76 12.52
C SER A 382 18.50 22.01 13.40
N TYR A 383 18.32 23.16 12.74
CA TYR A 383 18.25 24.46 13.38
C TYR A 383 16.95 25.15 12.99
N ARG A 384 16.36 25.90 13.93
CA ARG A 384 15.26 26.82 13.65
C ARG A 384 15.44 28.11 14.44
N TRP A 385 15.50 29.23 13.74
CA TRP A 385 15.60 30.54 14.37
C TRP A 385 14.23 31.17 14.63
N TYR A 386 14.14 31.91 15.73
CA TYR A 386 12.93 32.60 16.15
C TYR A 386 13.26 34.05 16.51
N ALA A 387 12.32 34.94 16.20
CA ALA A 387 12.34 36.34 16.59
C ALA A 387 11.04 36.66 17.34
N ALA A 388 11.17 37.13 18.58
CA ALA A 388 10.03 37.37 19.48
C ALA A 388 9.10 36.15 19.59
N GLY A 389 9.68 34.95 19.63
CA GLY A 389 8.93 33.68 19.72
C GLY A 389 8.38 33.15 18.39
N LYS A 390 8.34 33.96 17.31
CA LYS A 390 7.88 33.53 15.99
C LYS A 390 9.03 32.98 15.14
N ALA A 391 8.79 31.87 14.46
CA ALA A 391 9.80 31.26 13.57
C ALA A 391 10.14 32.20 12.40
N ILE A 392 11.43 32.36 12.12
CA ILE A 392 11.88 33.14 10.96
C ILE A 392 11.85 32.21 9.73
N LYS A 393 11.03 32.57 8.73
CA LYS A 393 10.88 31.78 7.48
C LYS A 393 12.25 31.57 6.82
N GLY A 394 12.54 30.33 6.41
CA GLY A 394 13.80 29.95 5.75
C GLY A 394 15.05 29.93 6.65
N ALA A 395 14.97 30.36 7.91
CA ALA A 395 16.13 30.41 8.80
C ALA A 395 16.36 29.05 9.48
N THR A 396 17.00 28.13 8.75
CA THR A 396 17.31 26.76 9.19
C THR A 396 18.80 26.43 9.22
N LYS A 397 19.66 27.40 8.88
CA LYS A 397 21.12 27.26 8.91
C LYS A 397 21.68 27.65 10.28
N GLN A 398 22.95 27.30 10.52
CA GLN A 398 23.70 27.68 11.74
C GLN A 398 23.95 29.18 11.89
N LYS A 399 23.77 29.93 10.80
CA LYS A 399 24.06 31.36 10.72
C LYS A 399 22.75 32.10 10.46
N LEU A 400 22.54 33.22 11.15
CA LEU A 400 21.42 34.12 10.92
C LEU A 400 21.93 35.55 10.70
N ARG A 401 21.51 36.18 9.60
CA ARG A 401 21.78 37.60 9.36
C ARG A 401 20.73 38.44 10.05
N ILE A 402 21.16 39.36 10.90
CA ILE A 402 20.25 40.26 11.62
C ILE A 402 19.90 41.43 10.70
N THR A 403 18.66 41.45 10.22
CA THR A 403 18.14 42.54 9.38
C THR A 403 17.48 43.63 10.21
N LYS A 404 17.24 44.80 9.61
CA LYS A 404 16.52 45.92 10.26
C LYS A 404 15.13 45.49 10.79
N LYS A 405 14.45 44.55 10.12
CA LYS A 405 13.14 43.99 10.51
C LYS A 405 13.15 43.20 11.83
N LEU A 406 14.34 42.85 12.33
CA LEU A 406 14.55 42.13 13.59
C LEU A 406 14.94 43.04 14.75
N ARG A 407 15.11 44.35 14.53
CA ARG A 407 15.47 45.33 15.56
C ARG A 407 14.51 45.24 16.76
N LYS A 408 15.05 45.35 17.98
CA LYS A 408 14.33 45.21 19.26
C LYS A 408 13.66 43.84 19.51
N LYS A 409 13.72 42.86 18.59
CA LYS A 409 13.17 41.51 18.81
C LYS A 409 14.15 40.64 19.61
N LYS A 410 13.63 39.72 20.43
CA LYS A 410 14.44 38.69 21.11
C LYS A 410 14.75 37.56 20.13
N ILE A 411 16.02 37.24 19.94
CA ILE A 411 16.45 36.16 19.03
C ILE A 411 16.77 34.91 19.83
N THR A 412 16.22 33.78 19.37
CA THR A 412 16.54 32.44 19.88
C THR A 412 16.74 31.46 18.72
N VAL A 413 17.45 30.37 18.97
CA VAL A 413 17.56 29.25 18.05
C VAL A 413 17.26 27.95 18.78
N LYS A 414 16.42 27.10 18.20
CA LYS A 414 16.19 25.74 18.66
C LYS A 414 17.09 24.81 17.84
N VAL A 415 18.03 24.15 18.51
CA VAL A 415 18.88 23.12 17.91
C VAL A 415 18.27 21.77 18.25
N THR A 416 17.97 20.95 17.25
CA THR A 416 17.34 19.64 17.43
C THR A 416 18.26 18.54 16.91
N VAL A 417 18.45 17.50 17.71
CA VAL A 417 19.20 16.29 17.37
C VAL A 417 18.21 15.14 17.25
N SER A 418 18.23 14.44 16.11
CA SER A 418 17.25 13.40 15.78
C SER A 418 17.92 12.16 15.20
N LYS A 419 17.32 11.00 15.49
CA LYS A 419 17.61 9.71 14.88
C LYS A 419 16.29 8.99 14.66
N ALA A 420 16.10 8.36 13.50
CA ALA A 420 14.92 7.54 13.24
C ALA A 420 14.74 6.48 14.34
N GLY A 421 13.51 6.31 14.84
CA GLY A 421 13.17 5.43 15.97
C GLY A 421 13.39 6.02 17.37
N TYR A 422 13.92 7.24 17.50
CA TYR A 422 14.18 7.88 18.80
C TYR A 422 13.44 9.21 18.98
N ALA A 423 13.06 9.53 20.22
CA ALA A 423 12.53 10.84 20.58
C ALA A 423 13.63 11.91 20.41
N SER A 424 13.43 12.89 19.52
CA SER A 424 14.42 13.94 19.29
C SER A 424 14.68 14.77 20.55
N LYS A 425 15.95 15.13 20.79
CA LYS A 425 16.32 16.08 21.85
C LYS A 425 16.56 17.44 21.25
N SER A 426 16.19 18.49 21.97
CA SER A 426 16.43 19.86 21.52
C SER A 426 16.91 20.77 22.64
N LYS A 427 17.69 21.79 22.28
CA LYS A 427 18.10 22.86 23.19
C LYS A 427 17.88 24.21 22.53
N THR A 428 17.22 25.10 23.28
CA THR A 428 17.01 26.49 22.88
C THR A 428 18.14 27.36 23.39
N ILE A 429 18.80 28.08 22.50
CA ILE A 429 19.89 29.00 22.82
C ILE A 429 19.37 30.44 22.63
N LYS A 430 19.49 31.24 23.70
CA LYS A 430 18.98 32.62 23.74
C LYS A 430 20.11 33.60 23.40
N PHE A 431 19.97 34.31 22.28
CA PHE A 431 20.93 35.35 21.85
C PHE A 431 20.65 36.72 22.50
N GLY A 432 19.40 36.98 22.90
CA GLY A 432 19.00 38.24 23.53
C GLY A 432 18.28 39.17 22.56
N LYS A 433 18.07 40.42 22.98
CA LYS A 433 17.40 41.45 22.18
C LYS A 433 18.36 42.02 21.13
N VAL A 434 17.89 42.21 19.89
CA VAL A 434 18.67 42.87 18.84
C VAL A 434 18.91 44.33 19.21
N ARG A 435 20.18 44.72 19.24
CA ARG A 435 20.64 46.11 19.38
C ARG A 435 20.78 46.78 18.00
#